data_AF-A0A2H5Y488-F1
#
_entry.id   AF-A0A2H5Y488-F1
#
_cell.length_a   1.000
_cell.length_b   1.000
_cell.length_c   1.000
_cell.angle_alpha   90.00
_cell.angle_beta   90.00
_cell.angle_gamma   90.00
#
_symmetry.space_group_name_H-M   'P 1'
#
loop_
_entity.id
_entity.type
_entity.pdbx_description
1 polymer ?
#
loop_
_entity_poly.entity_id
_entity_poly.type
_entity_poly.pdbx_seq_one_letter_code
_entity_poly.pdbx_strand_id
1 'polypeptide(L)' 'MPFRLGPTELVIILLIALLLFGPGRLSNLARELGQSIREFRRGLTSEEEKQGTKPDKPS' A
#
# COMPACT_ATOMS: atom_id res chain seq x y z
N MET A 1 11.03 33.54 5.98
CA MET A 1 11.86 32.32 5.84
C MET A 1 10.94 31.19 5.47
N PRO A 2 10.88 30.73 4.20
CA PRO A 2 9.91 29.72 3.82
C PRO A 2 10.39 28.37 4.34
N PHE A 3 9.60 27.76 5.23
CA PHE A 3 9.72 26.36 5.62
C PHE A 3 9.63 25.51 4.36
N ARG A 4 10.78 25.14 3.79
CA ARG A 4 10.81 24.16 2.72
C ARG A 4 10.59 22.83 3.40
N LEU A 5 9.56 22.09 2.97
CA LEU A 5 9.31 20.72 3.37
C LEU A 5 10.48 19.85 2.90
N GLY A 6 11.61 19.97 3.57
CA GLY A 6 12.81 19.21 3.32
C GLY A 6 12.70 17.84 3.98
N PRO A 7 13.59 16.91 3.61
CA PRO A 7 13.67 15.60 4.24
C PRO A 7 13.76 15.69 5.77
N THR A 8 14.49 16.68 6.30
CA THR A 8 14.66 16.92 7.74
C THR A 8 13.34 17.27 8.43
N GLU A 9 12.57 18.23 7.93
CA GLU A 9 11.26 18.59 8.49
C GLU A 9 10.28 17.41 8.47
N LEU A 10 10.25 16.63 7.38
CA LEU A 10 9.41 15.44 7.28
C LEU A 10 9.78 14.39 8.33
N VAL A 11 11.07 14.19 8.58
CA VAL A 11 11.53 13.27 9.64
C VAL A 11 11.08 13.77 11.02
N ILE A 12 11.18 15.07 11.31
CA ILE A 12 10.72 15.64 12.59
C ILE A 12 9.21 15.44 12.77
N ILE A 13 8.42 15.74 11.74
CA ILE A 13 6.96 15.53 11.76
C ILE A 13 6.63 14.05 11.96
N LEU A 14 7.33 13.16 11.27
CA LEU A 14 7.15 11.71 11.41
C LEU A 14 7.48 11.26 12.84
N LEU A 15 8.53 11.80 13.45
CA LEU A 15 8.93 11.51 14.83
C LEU A 15 7.85 11.95 15.82
N ILE A 16 7.29 13.16 15.65
CA ILE A 16 6.17 13.64 16.47
C ILE A 16 4.94 12.76 16.27
N ALA A 17 4.59 12.42 15.04
CA ALA A 17 3.45 11.54 14.75
C ALA A 17 3.64 10.14 15.37
N LEU A 18 4.86 9.59 15.32
CA LEU A 18 5.23 8.33 15.96
C LEU A 18 5.13 8.39 17.49
N LEU A 19 5.44 9.52 18.12
CA LEU A 19 5.27 9.69 19.56
C LEU A 19 3.79 9.80 19.96
N LEU A 20 2.97 10.47 19.15
CA LEU A 20 1.53 10.64 19.42
C LEU A 20 0.73 9.35 19.17
N PHE A 21 0.96 8.69 18.03
CA PHE A 21 0.20 7.51 17.62
C PHE A 21 0.89 6.20 18.00
N GLY A 22 2.20 6.21 18.22
CA GLY A 22 3.02 5.02 18.45
C GLY A 22 3.41 4.30 17.15
N PRO A 23 4.61 3.67 17.09
CA PRO A 23 5.02 2.87 15.93
C PRO A 23 4.13 1.65 15.70
N GLY A 24 3.53 1.10 16.75
CA GLY A 24 2.61 -0.05 16.67
C GLY A 24 1.32 0.29 15.92
N ARG A 25 0.73 1.47 16.16
CA ARG A 25 -0.52 1.86 15.50
C ARG A 25 -0.31 2.13 14.01
N LEU A 26 0.77 2.83 13.67
CA LEU A 26 1.12 3.12 12.27
C LEU A 26 1.43 1.84 11.49
N SER A 27 2.16 0.89 12.09
CA SER A 27 2.47 -0.40 11.45
C SER A 27 1.25 -1.31 11.30
N ASN A 28 0.32 -1.32 12.27
CA ASN A 28 -0.94 -2.06 12.13
C ASN A 28 -1.80 -1.49 11.01
N LEU A 29 -1.97 -0.17 10.95
CA LEU A 29 -2.69 0.50 9.86
C LEU A 29 -2.06 0.20 8.49
N ALA A 30 -0.73 0.26 8.39
CA ALA A 30 -0.04 -0.07 7.14
C ALA A 30 -0.22 -1.53 6.73
N ARG A 31 -0.25 -2.48 7.69
CA ARG A 31 -0.52 -3.90 7.42
C ARG A 31 -1.96 -4.11 6.91
N GLU A 32 -2.95 -3.50 7.56
CA GLU A 32 -4.36 -3.59 7.18
C GLU A 32 -4.60 -3.00 5.79
N LEU A 33 -4.06 -1.80 5.53
CA LEU A 33 -4.11 -1.16 4.22
C LEU A 33 -3.39 -1.98 3.15
N GLY A 34 -2.20 -2.52 3.46
CA GLY A 34 -1.44 -3.35 2.54
C GLY A 34 -2.16 -4.65 2.17
N GLN A 35 -2.83 -5.28 3.14
CA GLN A 35 -3.68 -6.44 2.88
C GLN A 35 -4.87 -6.08 1.98
N SER A 36 -5.56 -4.97 2.26
CA SER A 36 -6.67 -4.48 1.44
C SER A 36 -6.22 -4.19 0.00
N ILE A 37 -5.10 -3.49 -0.19
CA ILE A 37 -4.54 -3.21 -1.52
C ILE A 37 -4.15 -4.51 -2.24
N ARG A 38 -3.57 -5.49 -1.54
CA ARG A 38 -3.19 -6.77 -2.12
C ARG A 38 -4.40 -7.54 -2.64
N GLU A 39 -5.46 -7.62 -1.85
CA GLU A 39 -6.70 -8.29 -2.26
C GLU A 39 -7.42 -7.52 -3.38
N PHE A 40 -7.39 -6.18 -3.33
CA PHE A 40 -7.91 -5.34 -4.41
C PHE A 40 -7.17 -5.62 -5.73
N ARG A 41 -5.83 -5.63 -5.72
CA ARG A 41 -5.02 -5.96 -6.91
C ARG A 41 -5.28 -7.39 -7.41
N ARG A 42 -5.43 -8.36 -6.50
CA ARG A 42 -5.78 -9.75 -6.86
C ARG A 42 -7.14 -9.84 -7.54
N GLY A 43 -8.13 -9.11 -7.06
CA GLY A 43 -9.46 -9.04 -7.68
C GLY A 43 -9.38 -8.50 -9.11
N LEU A 44 -8.64 -7.41 -9.31
CA LEU A 44 -8.42 -6.81 -10.64
C LEU A 44 -7.69 -7.75 -11.60
N THR A 45 -6.59 -8.40 -11.16
CA THR A 45 -5.83 -9.34 -12.01
C THR A 45 -6.56 -10.67 -12.23
N SER A 46 -7.41 -11.12 -11.30
CA SER A 46 -8.19 -12.36 -11.46
C SER A 46 -9.30 -12.22 -12.51
N GLU A 47 -9.79 -11.01 -12.79
CA GLU A 47 -10.66 -10.76 -13.95
C GLU A 47 -9.89 -10.82 -15.29
N GLU A 48 -8.61 -10.45 -15.29
CA GLU A 48 -7.74 -10.52 -16.46
C GLU A 48 -7.29 -11.97 -16.77
N GLU A 49 -6.95 -12.77 -15.75
CA GLU A 49 -6.56 -14.18 -15.94
C GLU A 49 -7.72 -15.11 -16.31
N LYS A 50 -8.96 -14.80 -15.89
CA LYS A 50 -10.14 -15.59 -16.27
C LYS A 50 -10.52 -15.51 -17.75
N GLN A 51 -9.94 -14.57 -18.52
CA GLN A 51 -10.11 -14.49 -19.97
C GLN A 51 -8.99 -15.17 -20.78
N GLY A 52 -7.97 -15.76 -20.13
CA GLY A 52 -6.71 -16.12 -20.79
C GLY A 52 -6.33 -17.61 -20.89
N THR A 53 -7.17 -18.57 -20.48
CA THR A 53 -6.82 -20.00 -20.61
C THR A 53 -8.00 -20.90 -20.99
N LYS A 54 -8.37 -20.86 -22.27
CA LYS A 54 -8.59 -22.09 -23.02
C LYS A 54 -7.63 -22.08 -24.20
N PRO A 55 -6.53 -22.85 -24.17
CA PRO A 55 -6.03 -23.40 -25.41
C PRO A 55 -7.06 -24.47 -25.81
N ASP A 56 -8.09 -24.04 -26.54
CA ASP A 56 -8.77 -24.93 -27.47
C ASP A 56 -7.66 -25.52 -28.33
N LYS A 57 -7.42 -26.82 -28.16
CA LYS A 57 -6.60 -27.61 -29.07
C LYS A 57 -7.58 -28.08 -30.15
N PRO A 58 -7.59 -27.49 -31.36
CA PRO A 58 -8.38 -28.01 -32.45
C PRO A 58 -7.53 -29.03 -33.20
N SER A 59 -8.08 -30.24 -33.31
CA SER A 59 -7.69 -31.32 -34.24
C SER A 59 -6.43 -32.13 -33.90
#